data_AF-A0A7J7F0V1-F1
#
_entry.id   AF-A0A7J7F0V1-F1
#
_cell.length_a   1.000
_cell.length_b   1.000
_cell.length_c   1.000
_cell.angle_alpha   90.00
_cell.angle_beta   90.00
_cell.angle_gamma   90.00
#
_symmetry.space_group_name_H-M   'P 1'
#
loop_
_entity.id
_entity.type
_entity.pdbx_description
1 polymer ?
#
loop_
_entity_poly.entity_id
_entity_poly.type
_entity_poly.pdbx_seq_one_letter_code
_entity_poly.pdbx_strand_id
1 'polypeptide(L)'
;MASVLNGKFANLIKKFVIIDCRYPYEYEGGHIKGAVNLHMEEDVEDFLLKKPIVPTDGKRVIVVFHCEFSSERGPRMCRYVRERDRLGNEYPKLHYPELYVLKGGYKEFFLKCQSHCEPPSYRPMHHEDFKEDLKKFRTKSRTWAGEKSKREMYSRLKKL
;
A
#
# COMPACT_ATOMS: atom_id res chain seq x y z
N MET A 1 1.17 2.87 14.93
CA MET A 1 2.24 2.17 14.19
C MET A 1 3.50 2.01 15.01
N ALA A 2 4.12 3.07 15.55
CA ALA A 2 5.33 2.97 16.38
C ALA A 2 5.23 1.91 17.51
N SER A 3 4.11 1.87 18.25
CA SER A 3 3.89 0.85 19.29
C SER A 3 3.88 -0.59 18.76
N VAL A 4 3.41 -0.82 17.53
CA VAL A 4 3.45 -2.14 16.87
C VAL A 4 4.89 -2.51 16.52
N LEU A 5 5.65 -1.56 15.95
CA LEU A 5 7.07 -1.75 15.62
C LEU A 5 7.93 -2.01 16.86
N ASN A 6 7.61 -1.34 17.98
CA ASN A 6 8.29 -1.53 19.26
C ASN A 6 7.86 -2.80 20.02
N GLY A 7 7.08 -3.68 19.39
CA GLY A 7 6.72 -4.98 19.97
C GLY A 7 5.68 -4.92 21.10
N LYS A 8 5.04 -3.77 21.36
CA LYS A 8 4.05 -3.61 22.46
C LYS A 8 2.89 -4.62 22.37
N PHE A 9 2.62 -5.15 21.18
CA PHE A 9 1.52 -6.08 20.91
C PHE A 9 1.97 -7.50 20.53
N ALA A 10 3.23 -7.87 20.77
CA ALA A 10 3.78 -9.18 20.40
C ALA A 10 3.03 -10.38 21.01
N ASN A 11 2.34 -10.17 22.13
CA ASN A 11 1.51 -11.18 22.78
C ASN A 11 0.18 -11.43 22.02
N LEU A 12 -0.33 -10.43 21.30
CA LEU A 12 -1.64 -10.46 20.61
C LEU A 12 -1.53 -10.59 19.09
N ILE A 13 -0.42 -10.11 18.51
CA ILE A 13 -0.18 -10.05 17.07
C ILE A 13 1.04 -10.93 16.79
N LYS A 14 0.83 -12.01 16.02
CA LYS A 14 1.93 -12.86 15.58
C LYS A 14 2.77 -12.16 14.53
N LYS A 15 2.06 -11.56 13.57
CA LYS A 15 2.66 -10.96 12.39
C LYS A 15 1.86 -9.72 12.01
N PHE A 16 2.58 -8.67 11.70
CA PHE A 16 2.03 -7.50 11.01
C PHE A 16 2.76 -7.36 9.69
N VAL A 17 2.03 -6.94 8.66
CA VAL A 17 2.59 -6.65 7.34
C VAL A 17 2.33 -5.19 7.04
N ILE A 18 3.37 -4.45 6.67
CA ILE A 18 3.26 -3.05 6.27
C ILE A 18 3.41 -3.01 4.76
N ILE A 19 2.35 -2.60 4.06
CA ILE A 19 2.34 -2.47 2.60
C ILE A 19 2.52 -1.01 2.25
N ASP A 20 3.70 -0.68 1.70
CA ASP A 20 3.96 0.62 1.12
C ASP A 20 3.47 0.63 -0.32
N CYS A 21 2.37 1.35 -0.56
CA CYS A 21 1.72 1.44 -1.88
C CYS A 21 2.30 2.57 -2.74
N ARG A 22 3.43 3.19 -2.34
CA ARG A 22 4.11 4.21 -3.14
C ARG A 22 4.87 3.59 -4.31
N TYR A 23 5.30 4.40 -5.27
CA TYR A 23 6.15 3.90 -6.35
C TYR A 23 7.54 3.50 -5.84
N PRO A 24 8.23 2.58 -6.53
CA PRO A 24 9.54 2.09 -6.10
C PRO A 24 10.55 3.19 -5.77
N TYR A 25 10.63 4.23 -6.59
CA TYR A 25 11.57 5.33 -6.32
C TYR A 25 11.26 6.07 -5.01
N GLU A 26 9.99 6.24 -4.62
CA GLU A 26 9.62 6.86 -3.34
C GLU A 26 10.02 5.96 -2.16
N TYR A 27 9.85 4.64 -2.31
CA TYR A 27 10.18 3.63 -1.31
C TYR A 27 11.70 3.53 -1.10
N GLU A 28 12.47 3.45 -2.19
CA GLU A 28 13.94 3.42 -2.15
C GLU A 28 14.52 4.71 -1.54
N GLY A 29 13.83 5.83 -1.71
CA GLY A 29 14.18 7.10 -1.08
C GLY A 29 13.86 7.21 0.42
N GLY A 30 13.38 6.12 1.04
CA GLY A 30 13.08 6.00 2.45
C GLY A 30 11.70 5.40 2.69
N HIS A 31 11.63 4.34 3.49
CA HIS A 31 10.39 3.63 3.86
C HIS A 31 10.41 3.21 5.33
N ILE A 32 9.27 2.74 5.84
CA ILE A 32 9.18 2.19 7.20
C ILE A 32 9.94 0.87 7.25
N LYS A 33 10.78 0.67 8.27
CA LYS A 33 11.55 -0.57 8.45
C LYS A 33 10.66 -1.80 8.39
N GLY A 34 11.06 -2.77 7.56
CA GLY A 34 10.31 -4.01 7.34
C GLY A 34 9.00 -3.86 6.54
N ALA A 35 8.73 -2.70 5.95
CA ALA A 35 7.67 -2.58 4.96
C ALA A 35 8.01 -3.32 3.67
N VAL A 36 6.98 -3.73 2.93
CA VAL A 36 7.11 -4.35 1.61
C VAL A 36 6.49 -3.40 0.59
N ASN A 37 7.23 -3.08 -0.47
CA ASN A 37 6.73 -2.22 -1.54
C ASN A 37 5.89 -3.01 -2.53
N LEU A 38 4.57 -2.84 -2.48
CA LEU A 38 3.64 -3.45 -3.44
C LEU A 38 2.74 -2.34 -4.01
N HIS A 39 3.12 -1.84 -5.18
CA HIS A 39 2.48 -0.68 -5.80
C HIS A 39 1.49 -1.06 -6.91
N MET A 40 1.51 -2.31 -7.38
CA MET A 40 0.55 -2.86 -8.34
C MET A 40 -0.41 -3.82 -7.64
N GLU A 41 -1.67 -3.84 -8.10
CA GLU A 41 -2.72 -4.72 -7.59
C GLU A 41 -2.32 -6.21 -7.70
N GLU A 42 -1.70 -6.58 -8.84
CA GLU A 42 -1.22 -7.94 -9.12
C GLU A 42 -0.18 -8.42 -8.09
N ASP A 43 0.82 -7.58 -7.78
CA ASP A 43 1.85 -7.91 -6.79
C ASP A 43 1.25 -8.14 -5.40
N VAL A 44 0.21 -7.38 -5.06
CA VAL A 44 -0.51 -7.53 -3.78
C VAL A 44 -1.33 -8.80 -3.73
N GLU A 45 -1.99 -9.18 -4.83
CA GLU A 45 -2.71 -10.47 -4.90
C GLU A 45 -1.75 -11.64 -4.73
N ASP A 46 -0.61 -11.61 -5.42
CA ASP A 46 0.39 -12.67 -5.38
C ASP A 46 0.98 -12.82 -3.97
N PHE A 47 1.25 -11.70 -3.31
CA PHE A 47 1.85 -11.68 -1.97
C PHE A 47 0.85 -12.05 -0.86
N LEU A 48 -0.37 -11.52 -0.90
CA LEU A 48 -1.35 -11.69 0.19
C LEU A 48 -2.37 -12.79 -0.07
N LEU A 49 -2.88 -12.94 -1.29
CA LEU A 49 -4.11 -13.72 -1.54
C LEU A 49 -3.82 -15.09 -2.17
N LYS A 50 -2.84 -15.20 -3.08
CA LYS A 50 -2.42 -16.51 -3.64
C LYS A 50 -1.69 -17.37 -2.62
N LYS A 51 -1.00 -16.74 -1.66
CA LYS A 51 -0.30 -17.41 -0.55
C LYS A 51 -0.69 -16.76 0.78
N PRO A 52 -1.91 -17.01 1.29
CA PRO A 52 -2.38 -16.40 2.53
C PRO A 52 -1.46 -16.69 3.70
N ILE A 53 -1.20 -15.66 4.50
CA ILE A 53 -0.44 -15.79 5.75
C ILE A 53 -1.39 -16.35 6.81
N VAL A 54 -1.28 -17.65 7.08
CA VAL A 54 -2.13 -18.32 8.08
C VAL A 54 -1.45 -18.29 9.45
N PRO A 55 -2.11 -17.76 10.50
CA PRO A 55 -1.60 -17.86 11.86
C PRO A 55 -1.73 -19.30 12.38
N THR A 56 -0.68 -19.82 13.02
CA THR A 56 -0.62 -21.20 13.52
C THR A 56 -0.98 -21.34 15.00
N ASP A 57 -1.04 -20.23 15.75
CA ASP A 57 -1.13 -20.20 17.21
C ASP A 57 -2.31 -19.35 17.74
N GLY A 58 -3.35 -19.15 16.93
CA GLY A 58 -4.54 -18.34 17.28
C GLY A 58 -4.27 -16.84 17.43
N LYS A 59 -3.02 -16.40 17.26
CA LYS A 59 -2.64 -14.99 17.24
C LYS A 59 -3.00 -14.34 15.91
N ARG A 60 -3.09 -13.01 15.92
CA ARG A 60 -3.60 -12.27 14.77
C ARG A 60 -2.53 -11.94 13.74
N VAL A 61 -2.96 -11.87 12.48
CA VAL A 61 -2.23 -11.25 11.38
C VAL A 61 -2.93 -9.95 11.04
N ILE A 62 -2.20 -8.83 11.08
CA ILE A 62 -2.73 -7.52 10.67
C ILE A 62 -1.99 -7.02 9.44
N VAL A 63 -2.70 -6.32 8.55
CA VAL A 63 -2.10 -5.68 7.38
C VAL A 63 -2.34 -4.18 7.44
N VAL A 64 -1.28 -3.40 7.34
CA VAL A 64 -1.30 -1.94 7.40
C VAL A 64 -0.88 -1.39 6.06
N PHE A 65 -1.78 -0.70 5.38
CA PHE A 65 -1.50 -0.03 4.12
C PHE A 65 -1.13 1.43 4.36
N HIS A 66 -0.22 1.95 3.56
CA HIS A 66 0.03 3.38 3.50
C HIS A 66 0.50 3.80 2.11
N CYS A 67 0.50 5.11 1.86
CA CYS A 67 1.28 5.68 0.77
C CYS A 67 2.04 6.91 1.27
N GLU A 68 2.23 7.94 0.45
CA GLU A 68 2.87 9.19 0.87
C GLU A 68 2.05 9.93 1.92
N PHE A 69 0.75 10.14 1.64
CA PHE A 69 -0.20 10.83 2.52
C PHE A 69 -1.32 9.91 3.05
N SER A 70 -1.39 8.68 2.51
CA SER A 70 -2.49 7.74 2.76
C SER A 70 -3.91 8.25 2.43
N SER A 71 -4.02 9.15 1.45
CA SER A 71 -5.31 9.68 0.99
C SER A 71 -5.91 8.88 -0.16
N GLU A 72 -5.07 8.40 -1.08
CA GLU A 72 -5.53 7.77 -2.35
C GLU A 72 -5.01 6.33 -2.50
N ARG A 73 -3.72 6.17 -2.82
CA ARG A 73 -3.10 4.88 -3.16
C ARG A 73 -3.27 3.82 -2.05
N GLY A 74 -2.97 4.17 -0.81
CA GLY A 74 -3.10 3.28 0.35
C GLY A 74 -4.54 2.82 0.61
N PRO A 75 -5.51 3.74 0.81
CA PRO A 75 -6.92 3.38 0.96
C PRO A 75 -7.49 2.56 -0.20
N ARG A 76 -7.14 2.91 -1.44
CA ARG A 76 -7.57 2.15 -2.62
C ARG A 76 -7.06 0.71 -2.56
N MET A 77 -5.78 0.50 -2.30
CA MET A 77 -5.20 -0.85 -2.21
C MET A 77 -5.83 -1.65 -1.06
N CYS A 78 -6.09 -1.01 0.07
CA CYS A 78 -6.77 -1.64 1.19
C CYS A 78 -8.18 -2.13 0.82
N ARG A 79 -8.96 -1.33 0.06
CA ARG A 79 -10.29 -1.73 -0.43
C ARG A 79 -10.18 -2.87 -1.43
N TYR A 80 -9.26 -2.76 -2.39
CA TYR A 80 -8.99 -3.79 -3.38
C TYR A 80 -8.73 -5.14 -2.71
N VAL A 81 -7.79 -5.21 -1.76
CA VAL A 81 -7.48 -6.45 -1.04
C VAL A 81 -8.71 -7.02 -0.35
N ARG A 82 -9.51 -6.18 0.31
CA ARG A 82 -10.74 -6.64 0.98
C ARG A 82 -11.75 -7.21 -0.01
N GLU A 83 -11.95 -6.57 -1.15
CA GLU A 83 -12.87 -7.04 -2.19
C GLU A 83 -12.43 -8.40 -2.73
N ARG A 84 -11.13 -8.56 -3.02
CA ARG A 84 -10.57 -9.81 -3.55
C ARG A 84 -10.56 -10.92 -2.51
N ASP A 85 -10.24 -10.62 -1.25
CA ASP A 85 -10.31 -11.58 -0.13
C ASP A 85 -11.77 -12.07 0.08
N ARG A 86 -12.76 -11.18 -0.04
CA ARG A 86 -14.18 -11.56 0.01
C ARG A 86 -14.61 -12.43 -1.16
N LEU A 87 -14.18 -12.12 -2.39
CA LEU A 87 -14.51 -12.92 -3.56
C LEU A 87 -13.92 -14.34 -3.48
N GLY A 88 -12.78 -14.50 -2.81
CA GLY A 88 -12.11 -15.79 -2.63
C GLY A 88 -12.63 -16.63 -1.45
N ASN A 89 -13.56 -16.12 -0.64
CA ASN A 89 -13.98 -16.77 0.61
C ASN A 89 -15.50 -16.82 0.78
N GLU A 90 -15.96 -17.90 1.43
CA GLU A 90 -17.35 -18.03 1.86
C GLU A 90 -17.65 -17.05 3.01
N TYR A 91 -18.73 -16.28 2.90
CA TYR A 91 -19.14 -15.36 3.95
C TYR A 91 -19.42 -16.12 5.27
N PRO A 92 -18.95 -15.64 6.45
CA PRO A 92 -18.24 -14.37 6.71
C PRO A 92 -16.71 -14.49 6.75
N LYS A 93 -16.11 -15.59 6.28
CA LYS A 93 -14.66 -15.85 6.38
C LYS A 93 -13.84 -14.86 5.56
N LEU A 94 -12.62 -14.59 6.04
CA LEU A 94 -11.59 -13.75 5.41
C LEU A 94 -10.22 -14.30 5.77
N HIS A 95 -9.24 -14.17 4.86
CA HIS A 95 -7.84 -14.35 5.22
C HIS A 95 -7.34 -13.20 6.10
N TYR A 96 -7.76 -11.97 5.79
CA TYR A 96 -7.32 -10.75 6.48
C TYR A 96 -8.50 -9.94 7.04
N PRO A 97 -9.06 -10.36 8.20
CA PRO A 97 -10.15 -9.64 8.85
C PRO A 97 -9.72 -8.24 9.36
N GLU A 98 -8.46 -8.09 9.79
CA GLU A 98 -7.91 -6.85 10.35
C GLU A 98 -7.02 -6.12 9.34
N LEU A 99 -7.61 -5.14 8.64
CA LEU A 99 -6.91 -4.23 7.72
C LEU A 99 -6.94 -2.80 8.26
N TYR A 100 -5.82 -2.10 8.14
CA TYR A 100 -5.68 -0.71 8.59
C TYR A 100 -5.05 0.16 7.51
N VAL A 101 -5.35 1.47 7.55
CA VAL A 101 -4.64 2.49 6.78
C VAL A 101 -3.89 3.40 7.75
N LEU A 102 -2.58 3.60 7.53
CA LEU A 102 -1.79 4.52 8.33
C LEU A 102 -2.14 5.97 8.01
N LYS A 103 -2.90 6.63 8.88
CA LYS A 103 -3.24 8.05 8.76
C LYS A 103 -1.98 8.92 8.60
N GLY A 104 -2.02 9.85 7.65
CA GLY A 104 -0.91 10.77 7.36
C GLY A 104 0.21 10.18 6.50
N GLY A 105 0.16 8.88 6.21
CA GLY A 105 1.11 8.18 5.36
C GLY A 105 2.56 8.24 5.84
N TYR A 106 3.47 7.94 4.91
CA TYR A 106 4.90 7.95 5.19
C TYR A 106 5.40 9.36 5.55
N LYS A 107 4.84 10.41 4.95
CA LYS A 107 5.26 11.79 5.24
C LYS A 107 5.13 12.13 6.72
N GLU A 108 3.95 11.92 7.31
CA GLU A 108 3.77 12.19 8.73
C GLU A 108 4.51 11.20 9.63
N PHE A 109 4.57 9.92 9.22
CA PHE A 109 5.29 8.91 9.99
C PHE A 109 6.78 9.23 10.08
N PHE A 110 7.42 9.58 8.95
CA PHE A 110 8.82 9.97 8.90
C PHE A 110 9.09 11.12 9.86
N LEU A 111 8.31 12.20 9.82
CA LEU A 111 8.49 13.36 10.71
C LEU A 111 8.46 12.99 12.21
N LYS A 112 7.66 12.00 12.59
CA LYS A 112 7.44 11.61 14.00
C LYS A 112 8.33 10.46 14.45
N CYS A 113 8.82 9.62 13.54
CA CYS A 113 9.36 8.30 13.84
C CYS A 113 10.56 7.94 12.94
N GLN A 114 11.46 8.89 12.65
CA GLN A 114 12.60 8.70 11.73
C GLN A 114 13.47 7.47 12.04
N SER A 115 13.64 7.13 13.33
CA SER A 115 14.42 5.95 13.77
C SER A 115 13.85 4.62 13.26
N HIS A 116 12.57 4.61 12.87
CA HIS A 116 11.87 3.47 12.27
C HIS A 116 11.84 3.53 10.73
N CYS A 117 12.66 4.36 10.10
CA CYS A 117 12.75 4.46 8.64
C CYS A 117 14.11 4.00 8.12
N GLU A 118 14.14 3.46 6.90
CA GLU A 118 15.35 3.06 6.18
C GLU A 118 15.23 3.31 4.66
N PRO A 119 16.20 4.00 4.02
CA PRO A 119 17.07 4.99 4.67
C PRO A 119 16.26 6.03 5.48
N PRO A 120 16.86 6.72 6.47
CA PRO A 120 16.19 7.75 7.27
C PRO A 120 16.01 9.05 6.46
N SER A 121 15.33 8.94 5.32
CA SER A 121 15.03 10.01 4.39
C SER A 121 13.59 9.93 3.90
N TYR A 122 13.17 10.97 3.20
CA TYR A 122 11.86 11.03 2.58
C TYR A 122 12.00 11.58 1.17
N ARG A 123 11.60 10.75 0.19
CA ARG A 123 11.47 11.16 -1.20
C ARG A 123 9.98 11.30 -1.56
N PRO A 124 9.50 12.50 -1.90
CA PRO A 124 8.12 12.72 -2.34
C PRO A 124 7.86 12.11 -3.72
N MET A 125 6.58 11.88 -4.04
CA MET A 125 6.15 11.41 -5.36
C MET A 125 6.59 12.37 -6.48
N HIS A 126 6.52 13.68 -6.23
CA HIS A 126 6.91 14.72 -7.18
C HIS A 126 8.34 15.21 -6.94
N HIS A 127 9.31 14.28 -6.86
CA HIS A 127 10.72 14.63 -6.79
C HIS A 127 11.27 15.05 -8.17
N GLU A 128 12.12 16.07 -8.21
CA GLU A 128 12.59 16.66 -9.46
C GLU A 128 13.36 15.67 -10.33
N ASP A 129 14.24 14.88 -9.72
CA ASP A 129 15.06 13.86 -10.39
C ASP A 129 14.28 12.64 -10.89
N PHE A 130 13.04 12.43 -10.45
CA PHE A 130 12.25 11.21 -10.72
C PHE A 130 11.00 11.49 -11.57
N LYS A 131 11.00 12.58 -12.34
CA LYS A 131 9.88 12.93 -13.24
C LYS A 131 9.62 11.85 -14.30
N GLU A 132 10.66 11.23 -14.85
CA GLU A 132 10.53 10.17 -15.86
C GLU A 132 10.04 8.86 -15.26
N ASP A 133 10.52 8.49 -14.07
CA ASP A 133 10.01 7.34 -13.32
C ASP A 133 8.52 7.51 -13.00
N LEU A 134 8.12 8.68 -12.51
CA LEU A 134 6.72 8.99 -12.26
C LEU A 134 5.85 8.79 -13.50
N LYS A 135 6.30 9.24 -14.69
CA LYS A 135 5.59 9.03 -15.95
C LYS A 135 5.48 7.53 -16.27
N LYS A 136 6.59 6.78 -16.15
CA LYS A 136 6.67 5.34 -16.42
C LYS A 136 5.77 4.51 -15.49
N PHE A 137 5.73 4.83 -14.19
CA PHE A 137 4.86 4.11 -13.26
C PHE A 137 3.39 4.47 -13.44
N ARG A 138 3.07 5.73 -13.78
CA ARG A 138 1.70 6.14 -14.10
C ARG A 138 1.16 5.38 -15.31
N THR A 139 1.93 5.22 -16.39
CA THR A 139 1.45 4.50 -17.58
C THR A 139 1.17 3.02 -17.34
N LYS A 140 1.91 2.38 -16.42
CA LYS A 140 1.70 0.98 -16.03
C LYS A 140 0.58 0.81 -15.00
N SER A 141 0.21 1.86 -14.28
CA SER A 141 -0.85 1.79 -13.27
C SER A 141 -2.23 1.72 -13.92
N ARG A 142 -3.04 0.75 -13.49
CA ARG A 142 -4.47 0.66 -13.85
C ARG A 142 -5.25 1.92 -13.46
N THR A 143 -4.81 2.66 -12.44
CA THR A 143 -5.41 3.95 -12.04
C THR A 143 -5.43 4.93 -13.23
N TRP A 144 -4.31 5.03 -13.95
CA TRP A 144 -4.17 5.93 -15.08
C TRP A 144 -4.72 5.33 -16.37
N ALA A 145 -4.68 4.01 -16.54
CA ALA A 145 -5.33 3.35 -17.69
C ALA A 145 -6.84 3.66 -17.73
N GLY A 146 -7.52 3.64 -16.59
CA GLY A 146 -8.93 4.03 -16.47
C GLY A 146 -9.17 5.52 -16.72
N GLU A 147 -8.31 6.40 -16.22
CA GLU A 147 -8.40 7.86 -16.47
C GLU A 147 -8.09 8.25 -17.91
N LYS A 148 -7.11 7.58 -18.54
CA LYS A 148 -6.76 7.76 -19.96
C LYS A 148 -7.92 7.35 -20.86
N SER A 149 -8.55 6.20 -20.58
CA SER A 149 -9.77 5.76 -21.28
C SER A 149 -10.91 6.77 -21.17
N LYS A 150 -11.18 7.31 -19.97
CA LYS A 150 -12.17 8.37 -19.78
C LYS A 150 -11.81 9.66 -20.52
N ARG A 151 -10.55 10.09 -20.49
CA ARG A 151 -10.09 11.31 -21.16
C ARG A 151 -10.13 11.19 -22.68
N GLU A 152 -9.79 10.03 -23.24
CA GLU A 152 -9.96 9.73 -24.67
C GLU A 152 -11.44 9.73 -25.07
N MET A 153 -12.31 9.14 -24.25
CA MET A 153 -13.77 9.19 -24.44
C MET A 153 -14.29 10.64 -24.46
N TYR A 154 -13.92 11.47 -23.47
CA TYR A 154 -14.29 12.89 -23.45
C TYR A 154 -13.72 13.69 -24.62
N SER A 155 -12.50 13.38 -25.07
CA SER A 155 -11.90 14.04 -26.24
C SER A 155 -12.60 13.67 -27.55
N ARG A 156 -13.16 12.47 -27.68
CA ARG A 156 -13.98 12.07 -28.84
C ARG A 156 -15.32 12.79 -28.84
N LEU A 157 -15.95 12.92 -27.68
CA LEU A 157 -17.22 13.66 -27.51
C LEU A 157 -17.11 15.16 -27.83
N LYS A 158 -15.95 15.78 -27.59
CA LYS A 158 -15.70 17.20 -27.96
C LYS A 158 -15.42 17.45 -29.45
N LYS A 159 -15.26 16.39 -30.25
CA LYS A 159 -14.98 16.47 -31.69
C LYS A 159 -16.22 16.17 -32.55
N LEU A 160 -17.36 15.92 -31.91
CA LEU A 160 -18.70 15.87 -32.50
C LEU A 160 -19.39 17.22 -32.28
#